data_AF-A0A6S6UF53-F1
#
_entry.id   AF-A0A6S6UF53-F1
#
_cell.length_a   1.000
_cell.length_b   1.000
_cell.length_c   1.000
_cell.angle_alpha   90.00
_cell.angle_beta   90.00
_cell.angle_gamma   90.00
#
_symmetry.space_group_name_H-M   'P 1'
#
loop_
_entity.id
_entity.type
_entity.pdbx_description
1 polymer ?
#
loop_
_entity_poly.entity_id
_entity_poly.type
_entity_poly.pdbx_seq_one_letter_code
_entity_poly.pdbx_strand_id
1 'polypeptide(L)'
;MTKQFYIAKDKIKFASCNKLISRGRPGSSSRRYATVDPPHSRLCINDTHYTSRDVVGISVNGGHQANRIGVDTELLNLATAAGATIIADNRANREREYNTGERDLAKHLTLRGYEQVTEDEYKATWKPIDR
;
A
#
# COMPACT_ATOMS: atom_id res chain seq x y z
N MET A 1 -7.16 17.72 18.18
CA MET A 1 -6.01 18.03 17.30
C MET A 1 -5.68 16.81 16.44
N THR A 2 -6.47 16.54 15.38
CA THR A 2 -6.54 15.16 14.84
C THR A 2 -6.76 15.09 13.33
N LYS A 3 -5.98 15.85 12.54
CA LYS A 3 -6.08 15.81 11.07
C LYS A 3 -4.75 15.94 10.31
N GLN A 4 -3.71 16.51 10.92
CA GLN A 4 -2.50 16.95 10.20
C GLN A 4 -1.37 15.89 10.15
N PHE A 5 -1.29 14.99 11.15
CA PHE A 5 -0.18 14.04 11.28
C PHE A 5 -0.21 12.86 10.29
N TYR A 6 -1.38 12.35 9.92
CA TYR A 6 -1.46 11.24 8.95
C TYR A 6 -1.03 11.66 7.53
N ILE A 7 -1.31 12.91 7.15
CA ILE A 7 -1.04 13.40 5.79
C ILE A 7 0.47 13.52 5.53
N ALA A 8 1.26 14.01 6.49
CA ALA A 8 2.70 14.21 6.28
C ALA A 8 3.44 12.88 6.09
N LYS A 9 3.17 11.90 6.96
CA LYS A 9 3.75 10.56 6.88
C LYS A 9 3.41 9.89 5.54
N ASP A 10 2.12 9.86 5.19
CA ASP A 10 1.67 9.14 4.00
C ASP A 10 2.09 9.85 2.71
N LYS A 11 2.25 11.19 2.72
CA LYS A 11 2.91 11.92 1.63
C LYS A 11 4.34 11.45 1.38
N ILE A 12 5.12 11.26 2.44
CA ILE A 12 6.51 10.78 2.32
C ILE A 12 6.55 9.33 1.86
N LYS A 13 5.69 8.47 2.44
CA LYS A 13 5.54 7.06 2.04
C LYS A 13 5.30 6.95 0.54
N PHE A 14 4.32 7.70 0.03
CA PHE A 14 3.89 7.58 -1.36
C PHE A 14 4.59 8.55 -2.32
N ALA A 15 5.55 9.37 -1.86
CA ALA A 15 6.21 10.41 -2.68
C ALA A 15 6.85 9.87 -3.97
N SER A 16 7.38 8.64 -3.93
CA SER A 16 8.03 7.98 -5.07
C SER A 16 7.08 7.13 -5.92
N CYS A 17 5.80 7.06 -5.55
CA CYS A 17 4.82 6.22 -6.24
C CYS A 17 4.21 6.94 -7.43
N ASN A 18 3.93 6.21 -8.51
CA ASN A 18 3.15 6.69 -9.65
C ASN A 18 1.74 6.07 -9.71
N LYS A 19 1.51 4.99 -8.95
CA LYS A 19 0.20 4.34 -8.79
C LYS A 19 -0.10 4.10 -7.32
N LEU A 20 -1.38 4.04 -6.98
CA LEU A 20 -1.83 3.70 -5.63
C LEU A 20 -2.98 2.71 -5.70
N ILE A 21 -2.81 1.56 -5.06
CA ILE A 21 -3.91 0.64 -4.76
C ILE A 21 -4.43 1.02 -3.38
N SER A 22 -5.66 1.49 -3.32
CA SER A 22 -6.31 1.79 -2.05
C SER A 22 -7.79 1.45 -2.08
N ARG A 23 -8.18 0.61 -1.12
CA ARG A 23 -9.58 0.31 -0.80
C ARG A 23 -9.75 0.53 0.69
N GLY A 24 -10.89 1.12 1.07
CA GLY A 24 -11.17 1.25 2.48
C GLY A 24 -12.60 1.55 2.85
N ARG A 25 -12.88 1.37 4.14
CA ARG A 25 -14.21 1.61 4.72
C ARG A 25 -14.49 3.10 4.86
N PRO A 26 -15.76 3.53 4.91
CA PRO A 26 -16.14 4.91 5.22
C PRO A 26 -15.37 5.46 6.44
N GLY A 27 -14.82 6.67 6.31
CA GLY A 27 -14.06 7.33 7.38
C GLY A 27 -12.59 6.93 7.51
N SER A 28 -12.08 5.97 6.73
CA SER A 28 -10.66 5.57 6.77
C SER A 28 -9.77 6.35 5.80
N SER A 29 -8.47 6.41 6.09
CA SER A 29 -7.46 7.01 5.20
C SER A 29 -7.47 6.34 3.82
N SER A 30 -7.53 5.01 3.76
CA SER A 30 -7.57 4.26 2.50
C SER A 30 -8.80 4.63 1.65
N ARG A 31 -9.97 4.84 2.27
CA ARG A 31 -11.14 5.35 1.52
C ARG A 31 -10.92 6.76 0.98
N ARG A 32 -10.29 7.64 1.77
CA ARG A 32 -9.98 9.02 1.33
C ARG A 32 -9.03 9.04 0.14
N TYR A 33 -7.95 8.24 0.22
CA TYR A 33 -6.98 8.13 -0.86
C TYR A 33 -7.60 7.56 -2.14
N ALA A 34 -8.59 6.68 -2.01
CA ALA A 34 -9.31 6.11 -3.14
C ALA A 34 -10.26 7.07 -3.86
N THR A 35 -10.62 8.23 -3.28
CA THR A 35 -11.80 9.01 -3.75
C THR A 35 -11.64 10.52 -3.84
N VAL A 36 -10.99 11.18 -2.89
CA VAL A 36 -11.08 12.66 -2.77
C VAL A 36 -9.71 13.33 -2.65
N ASP A 37 -8.74 12.65 -2.05
CA ASP A 37 -7.51 13.30 -1.59
C ASP A 37 -6.35 12.29 -1.61
N PRO A 38 -5.85 11.90 -2.80
CA PRO A 38 -4.68 11.06 -2.86
C PRO A 38 -3.47 11.80 -2.25
N PRO A 39 -2.50 11.08 -1.67
CA PRO A 39 -1.32 11.67 -1.03
C PRO A 39 -0.61 12.70 -1.91
N HIS A 40 -0.67 12.53 -3.23
CA HIS A 40 -0.32 13.54 -4.21
C HIS A 40 -1.12 13.37 -5.51
N SER A 41 -1.23 14.45 -6.30
CA SER A 41 -2.12 14.55 -7.47
C SER A 41 -1.68 13.76 -8.70
N ARG A 42 -0.51 13.10 -8.67
CA ARG A 42 0.07 12.40 -9.83
C ARG A 42 -0.20 10.88 -9.82
N LEU A 43 -0.85 10.36 -8.78
CA LEU A 43 -1.11 8.92 -8.66
C LEU A 43 -2.28 8.51 -9.55
N CYS A 44 -2.08 7.48 -10.36
CA CYS A 44 -3.19 6.71 -10.91
C CYS A 44 -3.72 5.78 -9.81
N ILE A 45 -4.97 6.02 -9.39
CA ILE A 45 -5.60 5.32 -8.27
C ILE A 45 -6.39 4.11 -8.80
N ASN A 46 -6.13 2.93 -8.23
CA ASN A 46 -6.83 1.68 -8.56
C ASN A 46 -6.89 1.38 -10.08
N ASP A 47 -5.79 1.65 -10.77
CA ASP A 47 -5.60 1.33 -12.19
C ASP A 47 -5.53 -0.20 -12.40
N THR A 48 -5.82 -0.67 -13.62
CA THR A 48 -5.73 -2.08 -14.02
C THR A 48 -4.53 -2.36 -14.91
N HIS A 49 -3.82 -1.32 -15.38
CA HIS A 49 -2.63 -1.46 -16.22
C HIS A 49 -1.36 -1.23 -15.40
N TYR A 50 -0.49 -2.25 -15.38
CA TYR A 50 0.78 -2.21 -14.65
C TYR A 50 1.93 -2.67 -15.52
N THR A 51 3.11 -2.13 -15.25
CA THR A 51 4.39 -2.46 -15.87
C THR A 51 5.47 -2.63 -14.80
N SER A 52 6.58 -3.25 -15.16
CA SER A 52 7.73 -3.41 -14.24
C SER A 52 8.38 -2.08 -13.82
N ARG A 53 8.09 -0.99 -14.54
CA ARG A 53 8.57 0.36 -14.21
C ARG A 53 7.72 1.08 -13.17
N ASP A 54 6.55 0.54 -12.84
CA ASP A 54 5.65 1.18 -11.89
C ASP A 54 6.15 1.04 -10.44
N VAL A 55 5.92 2.11 -9.68
CA VAL A 55 6.13 2.14 -8.23
C VAL A 55 4.75 2.32 -7.61
N VAL A 56 4.22 1.22 -7.09
CA VAL A 56 2.84 1.12 -6.64
C VAL A 56 2.78 1.22 -5.12
N GLY A 57 2.18 2.29 -4.62
CA GLY A 57 1.83 2.41 -3.22
C GLY A 57 0.65 1.50 -2.88
N ILE A 58 0.66 0.90 -1.70
CA ILE A 58 -0.50 0.22 -1.13
C ILE A 58 -0.96 0.96 0.12
N SER A 59 -2.26 1.24 0.19
CA SER A 59 -2.91 1.66 1.43
C SER A 59 -4.10 0.76 1.70
N VAL A 60 -3.99 -0.03 2.76
CA VAL A 60 -4.99 -1.01 3.20
C VAL A 60 -5.44 -0.72 4.63
N ASN A 61 -6.70 -1.01 4.94
CA ASN A 61 -7.21 -0.88 6.29
C ASN A 61 -6.61 -1.91 7.25
N GLY A 62 -6.10 -1.44 8.39
CA GLY A 62 -6.06 -2.22 9.62
C GLY A 62 -7.44 -2.31 10.31
N GLY A 63 -7.52 -3.14 11.35
CA GLY A 63 -8.63 -3.21 12.29
C GLY A 63 -9.11 -4.63 12.60
N HIS A 64 -10.04 -4.73 13.54
CA HIS A 64 -10.73 -5.97 13.88
C HIS A 64 -11.64 -6.43 12.73
N GLN A 65 -11.69 -7.75 12.53
CA GLN A 65 -12.15 -8.41 11.30
C GLN A 65 -13.57 -8.03 10.85
N ALA A 66 -14.46 -7.66 11.76
CA ALA A 66 -15.91 -7.54 11.51
C ALA A 66 -16.31 -6.53 10.41
N ASN A 67 -15.46 -5.56 10.05
CA ASN A 67 -15.76 -4.56 9.00
C ASN A 67 -14.51 -4.17 8.19
N ARG A 68 -13.56 -5.09 8.06
CA ARG A 68 -12.29 -4.82 7.37
C ARG A 68 -12.47 -5.00 5.86
N ILE A 69 -12.04 -3.99 5.10
CA ILE A 69 -11.79 -4.13 3.67
C ILE A 69 -10.30 -4.46 3.50
N GLY A 70 -10.02 -5.67 3.01
CA GLY A 70 -8.67 -6.11 2.72
C GLY A 70 -8.07 -5.40 1.51
N VAL A 71 -6.82 -5.73 1.20
CA VAL A 71 -6.19 -5.26 -0.03
C VAL A 71 -6.97 -5.79 -1.24
N ASP A 72 -7.01 -5.00 -2.29
CA ASP A 72 -7.53 -5.43 -3.58
C ASP A 72 -6.61 -6.49 -4.20
N THR A 73 -6.93 -7.77 -3.99
CA THR A 73 -6.08 -8.87 -4.44
C THR A 73 -6.01 -8.97 -5.95
N GLU A 74 -7.04 -8.54 -6.69
CA GLU A 74 -7.02 -8.53 -8.15
C GLU A 74 -5.99 -7.53 -8.67
N LEU A 75 -6.06 -6.28 -8.20
CA LEU A 75 -5.08 -5.25 -8.60
C LEU A 75 -3.67 -5.57 -8.10
N LEU A 76 -3.54 -6.11 -6.88
CA LEU A 76 -2.25 -6.54 -6.35
C LEU A 76 -1.66 -7.69 -7.19
N ASN A 77 -2.50 -8.61 -7.68
CA ASN A 77 -2.06 -9.68 -8.57
C ASN A 77 -1.60 -9.15 -9.93
N LEU A 78 -2.28 -8.16 -10.49
CA LEU A 78 -1.86 -7.50 -11.73
C LEU A 78 -0.52 -6.77 -11.56
N ALA A 79 -0.37 -5.98 -10.48
CA ALA A 79 0.87 -5.26 -10.19
C ALA A 79 2.05 -6.22 -9.95
N THR A 80 1.84 -7.29 -9.19
CA THR A 80 2.89 -8.30 -8.92
C THR A 80 3.24 -9.12 -10.16
N ALA A 81 2.25 -9.48 -11.00
CA ALA A 81 2.50 -10.17 -12.26
C ALA A 81 3.30 -9.32 -13.26
N ALA A 82 3.10 -7.99 -13.24
CA ALA A 82 3.88 -7.06 -14.05
C ALA A 82 5.31 -6.83 -13.53
N GLY A 83 5.67 -7.34 -12.36
CA GLY A 83 6.98 -7.10 -11.74
C GLY A 83 7.17 -5.69 -11.21
N ALA A 84 6.09 -4.98 -10.89
CA ALA A 84 6.15 -3.61 -10.37
C ALA A 84 6.84 -3.57 -8.99
N THR A 85 7.41 -2.42 -8.62
CA THR A 85 7.91 -2.19 -7.26
C THR A 85 6.75 -1.83 -6.34
N ILE A 86 6.66 -2.44 -5.16
CA ILE A 86 5.57 -2.20 -4.21
C ILE A 86 6.07 -1.42 -3.00
N ILE A 87 5.34 -0.36 -2.62
CA ILE A 87 5.60 0.46 -1.44
C ILE A 87 4.49 0.25 -0.41
N ALA A 88 4.85 -0.26 0.76
CA ALA A 88 3.94 -0.62 1.86
C ALA A 88 4.43 0.00 3.19
N ASP A 89 3.68 -0.21 4.28
CA ASP A 89 4.17 0.24 5.60
C ASP A 89 5.47 -0.50 5.96
N ASN A 90 6.40 0.21 6.61
CA ASN A 90 7.58 -0.41 7.19
C ASN A 90 7.21 -1.43 8.28
N ARG A 91 8.20 -2.23 8.71
CA ARG A 91 7.96 -3.28 9.70
C ARG A 91 7.33 -2.77 11.00
N ALA A 92 7.86 -1.68 11.56
CA ALA A 92 7.37 -1.10 12.82
C ALA A 92 5.90 -0.66 12.74
N ASN A 93 5.43 -0.13 11.60
CA ASN A 93 4.03 0.24 11.39
C ASN A 93 3.15 -0.98 11.09
N ARG A 94 3.67 -1.93 10.31
CA ARG A 94 2.97 -3.18 9.91
C ARG A 94 2.69 -4.10 11.10
N GLU A 95 3.60 -4.16 12.07
CA GLU A 95 3.51 -5.07 13.22
C GLU A 95 2.62 -4.54 14.36
N ARG A 96 2.17 -3.28 14.30
CA ARG A 96 1.22 -2.72 15.27
C ARG A 96 -0.05 -3.57 15.31
N GLU A 97 -0.60 -3.83 16.50
CA GLU A 97 -1.73 -4.74 16.71
C GLU A 97 -2.89 -4.49 15.71
N TYR A 98 -3.27 -3.22 15.53
CA TYR A 98 -4.34 -2.81 14.63
C TYR A 98 -4.06 -3.06 13.13
N ASN A 99 -2.81 -3.13 12.69
CA ASN A 99 -2.45 -3.11 11.27
C ASN A 99 -2.49 -4.49 10.58
N THR A 100 -3.58 -5.23 10.80
CA THR A 100 -3.80 -6.57 10.24
C THR A 100 -3.73 -6.59 8.70
N GLY A 101 -4.21 -5.53 8.03
CA GLY A 101 -4.19 -5.42 6.57
C GLY A 101 -2.78 -5.42 5.98
N GLU A 102 -1.85 -4.63 6.55
CA GLU A 102 -0.46 -4.58 6.08
C GLU A 102 0.29 -5.88 6.35
N ARG A 103 -0.08 -6.63 7.40
CA ARG A 103 0.47 -7.98 7.63
C ARG A 103 -0.01 -8.98 6.58
N ASP A 104 -1.28 -8.93 6.21
CA ASP A 104 -1.83 -9.79 5.15
C ASP A 104 -1.24 -9.43 3.78
N LEU A 105 -1.02 -8.14 3.52
CA LEU A 105 -0.29 -7.66 2.34
C LEU A 105 1.11 -8.26 2.28
N ALA A 106 1.90 -8.17 3.36
CA ALA A 106 3.25 -8.72 3.38
C ALA A 106 3.27 -10.23 3.11
N LYS A 107 2.33 -10.99 3.71
CA LYS A 107 2.18 -12.43 3.42
C LYS A 107 1.87 -12.67 1.94
N HIS A 108 0.96 -11.90 1.35
CA HIS A 108 0.61 -12.02 -0.05
C HIS A 108 1.81 -11.73 -0.96
N LEU A 109 2.57 -10.67 -0.67
CA LEU A 109 3.78 -10.33 -1.42
C LEU A 109 4.81 -11.46 -1.37
N THR A 110 5.10 -12.00 -0.18
CA THR A 110 6.00 -13.14 -0.03
C THR A 110 5.54 -14.35 -0.84
N LEU A 111 4.25 -14.70 -0.81
CA LEU A 111 3.69 -15.79 -1.61
C LEU A 111 3.81 -15.55 -3.12
N ARG A 112 3.89 -14.30 -3.56
CA ARG A 112 4.08 -13.91 -4.97
C ARG A 112 5.56 -13.78 -5.36
N GLY A 113 6.48 -14.21 -4.49
CA GLY A 113 7.92 -14.15 -4.75
C GLY A 113 8.48 -12.73 -4.64
N TYR A 114 7.92 -11.90 -3.77
CA TYR A 114 8.47 -10.58 -3.45
C TYR A 114 9.19 -10.62 -2.10
N GLU A 115 10.29 -9.88 -2.01
CA GLU A 115 11.02 -9.66 -0.77
C GLU A 115 11.10 -8.17 -0.43
N GLN A 116 11.20 -7.89 0.87
CA GLN A 116 11.43 -6.55 1.37
C GLN A 116 12.94 -6.24 1.21
N VAL A 117 13.28 -5.31 0.32
CA VAL A 117 14.69 -4.97 0.01
C VAL A 117 15.22 -3.80 0.82
N THR A 118 14.35 -2.86 1.19
CA THR A 118 14.71 -1.69 2.01
C THR A 118 13.55 -1.25 2.88
N GLU A 119 13.85 -0.59 4.00
CA GLU A 119 12.86 0.15 4.79
C GLU A 119 13.44 1.45 5.34
N ASP A 120 12.56 2.43 5.53
CA ASP A 120 12.83 3.67 6.26
C ASP A 120 11.76 3.88 7.36
N GLU A 121 11.75 5.07 7.99
CA GLU A 121 10.81 5.40 9.07
C GLU A 121 9.32 5.24 8.67
N TYR A 122 9.00 5.35 7.38
CA TYR A 122 7.63 5.45 6.90
C TYR A 122 7.22 4.33 5.94
N LYS A 123 8.16 3.70 5.23
CA LYS A 123 7.84 2.71 4.21
C LYS A 123 8.81 1.54 4.12
N ALA A 124 8.30 0.43 3.61
CA ALA A 124 9.09 -0.69 3.11
C ALA A 124 8.96 -0.77 1.59
N THR A 125 10.08 -1.03 0.92
CA THR A 125 10.12 -1.32 -0.52
C THR A 125 10.19 -2.82 -0.74
N TRP A 126 9.28 -3.33 -1.57
CA TRP A 126 9.22 -4.72 -1.96
C TRP A 126 9.48 -4.87 -3.45
N LYS A 127 10.33 -5.83 -3.81
CA LYS A 127 10.68 -6.15 -5.20
C LYS A 127 10.50 -7.64 -5.48
N PRO A 128 10.26 -8.04 -6.74
CA PRO A 128 10.36 -9.45 -7.12
C PRO A 128 11.74 -9.98 -6.74
N ILE A 129 11.79 -11.19 -6.18
CA ILE A 129 13.02 -11.96 -6.08
C ILE A 129 13.40 -12.33 -7.51
N ASP A 130 14.59 -11.90 -7.95
CA ASP A 130 15.11 -12.16 -9.30
C ASP A 130 14.88 -13.64 -9.68
N ARG A 131 14.25 -13.87 -10.83
CA ARG A 131 14.10 -15.20 -11.45
C ARG A 131 15.23 -15.45 -12.45
#